data_AF-N9MVQ5-F1
#
_entry.id   AF-N9MVQ5-F1
#
_cell.length_a   1.000
_cell.length_b   1.000
_cell.length_c   1.000
_cell.angle_alpha   90.00
_cell.angle_beta   90.00
_cell.angle_gamma   90.00
#
_symmetry.space_group_name_H-M   'P 1'
#
loop_
_entity.id
_entity.type
_entity.pdbx_description
1 polymer ?
#
loop_
_entity_poly.entity_id
_entity_poly.type
_entity_poly.pdbx_seq_one_letter_code
_entity_poly.pdbx_strand_id
1 'polypeptide(L)'
;MGKYVLTFESETAPQIFLNQTIPNIGKVIEMKAEELPPRVPVAFLMERFPLSRKIIIETLRPFNRGGDGKHMYDPKEVMPVLENLNAQTIARHSRRKN
;
A
#
# COMPACT_ATOMS: atom_id res chain seq x y z
N MET A 1 -19.23 -18.35 8.24
CA MET A 1 -18.06 -18.47 7.35
C MET A 1 -17.01 -17.51 7.88
N GLY A 2 -15.89 -18.01 8.40
CA GLY A 2 -14.86 -17.19 9.06
C GLY A 2 -13.92 -16.50 8.06
N LYS A 3 -13.45 -15.30 8.40
CA LYS A 3 -12.34 -14.65 7.68
C LYS A 3 -11.04 -15.10 8.35
N TYR A 4 -10.10 -15.65 7.57
CA TYR A 4 -8.79 -16.08 8.06
C TYR A 4 -7.71 -15.23 7.39
N VAL A 5 -6.74 -14.76 8.17
CA VAL A 5 -5.56 -14.01 7.69
C VAL A 5 -4.35 -14.89 7.94
N LEU A 6 -3.54 -15.12 6.91
CA LEU A 6 -2.32 -15.93 6.97
C LEU A 6 -1.12 -15.00 6.83
N THR A 7 -0.13 -15.18 7.70
CA THR A 7 1.17 -14.50 7.64
C THR A 7 2.25 -15.56 7.49
N PHE A 8 3.14 -15.39 6.52
CA PHE A 8 4.20 -16.34 6.21
C PHE A 8 5.55 -15.75 6.61
N GLU A 9 6.40 -16.57 7.22
CA GLU A 9 7.82 -16.29 7.39
C GLU A 9 8.58 -17.24 6.46
N SER A 10 9.37 -16.69 5.54
CA SER A 10 10.13 -17.46 4.57
C SER A 10 11.34 -16.65 4.13
N GLU A 11 12.47 -17.31 3.92
CA GLU A 11 13.68 -16.68 3.35
C GLU A 11 13.48 -16.27 1.88
N THR A 12 12.53 -16.92 1.20
CA THR A 12 12.16 -16.63 -0.20
C THR A 12 10.69 -16.22 -0.30
N ALA A 13 10.35 -15.38 -1.27
CA ALA A 13 8.99 -14.90 -1.45
C ALA A 13 8.03 -16.08 -1.67
N PRO A 14 6.97 -16.24 -0.85
CA PRO A 14 6.05 -17.36 -0.96
C PRO A 14 5.29 -17.28 -2.29
N GLN A 15 5.18 -18.42 -2.98
CA GLN A 15 4.42 -18.55 -4.21
C GLN A 15 3.18 -19.40 -3.93
N ILE A 16 2.00 -18.83 -4.19
CA ILE A 16 0.72 -19.50 -4.05
C ILE A 16 0.06 -19.52 -5.43
N PHE A 17 -0.34 -20.70 -5.88
CA PHE A 17 -0.98 -20.89 -7.17
C PHE A 17 -2.46 -21.22 -7.01
N LEU A 18 -3.29 -20.78 -7.95
CA LEU A 18 -4.66 -21.24 -8.06
C LEU A 18 -4.70 -22.77 -8.19
N ASN A 19 -5.66 -23.40 -7.53
CA ASN A 19 -5.81 -24.85 -7.40
C ASN A 19 -4.72 -25.58 -6.62
N GLN A 20 -3.72 -24.88 -6.06
CA GLN A 20 -2.76 -25.50 -5.15
C GLN A 20 -3.47 -25.97 -3.87
N THR A 21 -3.17 -27.19 -3.44
CA THR A 21 -3.58 -27.66 -2.11
C THR A 21 -2.50 -27.31 -1.11
N ILE A 22 -2.85 -26.48 -0.12
CA ILE A 22 -1.98 -26.19 1.01
C ILE A 22 -2.30 -27.20 2.12
N PRO A 23 -1.32 -28.00 2.60
CA PRO A 23 -1.54 -28.97 3.66
C PRO A 23 -2.21 -28.34 4.88
N ASN A 24 -3.22 -29.03 5.45
CA ASN A 24 -3.98 -28.60 6.63
C ASN A 24 -4.79 -27.30 6.49
N ILE A 25 -4.85 -26.69 5.31
CA ILE A 25 -5.66 -25.48 5.05
C ILE A 25 -6.74 -25.77 4.03
N GLY A 26 -6.37 -26.39 2.89
CA GLY A 26 -7.30 -26.72 1.81
C GLY A 26 -6.81 -26.22 0.45
N LYS A 27 -7.74 -26.15 -0.51
CA LYS A 27 -7.46 -25.81 -1.89
C LYS A 27 -7.63 -24.31 -2.14
N VAL A 28 -6.67 -23.69 -2.82
CA VAL A 28 -6.77 -22.31 -3.27
C VAL A 28 -7.78 -22.23 -4.42
N ILE A 29 -9.01 -21.82 -4.12
CA ILE A 29 -10.11 -21.72 -5.10
C ILE A 29 -10.19 -20.35 -5.77
N GLU A 30 -9.74 -19.31 -5.08
CA GLU A 30 -9.81 -17.93 -5.55
C GLU A 30 -8.66 -17.14 -4.92
N MET A 31 -8.00 -16.30 -5.73
CA MET A 31 -7.01 -15.34 -5.27
C MET A 31 -7.54 -13.95 -5.61
N LYS A 32 -7.94 -13.20 -4.59
CA LYS A 32 -8.29 -11.78 -4.76
C LYS A 32 -7.06 -10.95 -4.43
N ALA A 33 -6.53 -10.26 -5.44
CA ALA A 33 -5.68 -9.12 -5.15
C ALA A 33 -6.50 -8.10 -4.36
N GLU A 34 -5.88 -7.41 -3.40
CA GLU A 34 -6.54 -6.29 -2.74
C GLU A 34 -6.96 -5.28 -3.82
N GLU A 35 -8.26 -5.20 -4.09
CA GLU A 35 -8.79 -4.23 -5.05
C GLU A 35 -8.72 -2.86 -4.40
N LEU A 36 -7.65 -2.13 -4.74
CA LEU A 36 -7.55 -0.73 -4.37
C LEU A 36 -8.69 0.04 -5.05
N PRO A 37 -9.46 0.85 -4.29
CA PRO A 37 -10.52 1.66 -4.87
C PRO A 37 -9.99 2.53 -6.02
N PRO A 38 -10.79 2.81 -7.07
CA PRO A 38 -10.34 3.62 -8.20
C PRO A 38 -9.84 5.02 -7.78
N ARG A 39 -10.37 5.54 -6.67
CA ARG A 39 -9.93 6.79 -6.06
C ARG A 39 -9.97 6.70 -4.55
N VAL A 40 -8.96 7.26 -3.89
CA VAL A 40 -8.86 7.32 -2.44
C VAL A 40 -8.61 8.73 -1.95
N PRO A 41 -9.11 9.10 -0.76
CA PRO A 41 -8.80 10.38 -0.13
C PRO A 41 -7.40 10.38 0.47
N VAL A 42 -6.87 11.56 0.82
CA VAL A 42 -5.59 11.72 1.52
C VAL A 42 -5.52 10.87 2.80
N ALA A 43 -6.64 10.74 3.54
CA ALA A 43 -6.69 9.98 4.78
C ALA A 43 -6.26 8.51 4.60
N PHE A 44 -6.69 7.89 3.50
CA PHE A 44 -6.30 6.51 3.16
C PHE A 44 -4.79 6.38 2.92
N LEU A 45 -4.16 7.40 2.33
CA LEU A 45 -2.72 7.40 2.10
C LEU A 45 -1.94 7.65 3.41
N MET A 46 -2.48 8.47 4.31
CA MET A 46 -1.88 8.72 5.63
C MET A 46 -1.85 7.48 6.53
N GLU A 47 -2.81 6.56 6.37
CA GLU A 47 -2.81 5.30 7.11
C GLU A 47 -1.67 4.36 6.68
N ARG A 48 -1.19 4.49 5.45
CA ARG A 48 -0.15 3.61 4.87
C ARG A 48 1.25 4.20 4.92
N PHE A 49 1.37 5.52 4.98
CA PHE A 49 2.67 6.20 5.00
C PHE A 49 2.76 7.12 6.22
N PRO A 50 3.87 7.09 7.00
CA PRO A 50 4.09 7.97 8.14
C PRO A 50 4.49 9.39 7.69
N LEU A 51 3.70 9.98 6.79
CA LEU A 51 3.90 11.30 6.20
C LEU A 51 2.76 12.22 6.62
N SER A 52 3.07 13.51 6.81
CA SER A 52 2.04 14.49 7.16
C SER A 52 1.08 14.73 5.99
N ARG A 53 -0.17 15.08 6.30
CA ARG A 53 -1.20 15.43 5.31
C ARG A 53 -0.70 16.49 4.32
N LYS A 54 0.01 17.51 4.83
CA LYS A 54 0.57 18.60 4.03
C LYS A 54 1.56 18.08 3.00
N ILE A 55 2.51 17.24 3.43
CA ILE A 55 3.52 16.65 2.54
C ILE A 55 2.83 15.83 1.44
N ILE A 56 1.88 14.96 1.80
CA ILE A 56 1.15 14.15 0.82
C ILE A 56 0.43 15.03 -0.21
N ILE A 57 -0.29 16.07 0.23
CA ILE A 57 -1.01 16.97 -0.67
C ILE A 57 -0.05 17.75 -1.59
N GLU A 58 1.06 18.26 -1.04
CA GLU A 58 2.05 19.02 -1.81
C GLU A 58 2.75 18.15 -2.84
N THR A 59 3.22 16.95 -2.44
CA THR A 59 3.86 15.99 -3.33
C THR A 59 2.92 15.49 -4.41
N LEU A 60 1.66 15.21 -4.06
CA LEU A 60 0.69 14.62 -4.99
C LEU A 60 -0.17 15.65 -5.73
N ARG A 61 0.09 16.95 -5.58
CA ARG A 61 -0.69 18.02 -6.23
C ARG A 61 -0.93 17.78 -7.74
N PRO A 62 0.06 17.35 -8.54
CA PRO A 62 -0.14 17.08 -9.97
C PRO A 62 -1.08 15.91 -10.27
N PHE A 63 -1.24 14.97 -9.33
CA PHE A 63 -2.04 13.77 -9.47
C PHE A 63 -3.46 13.92 -8.89
N ASN A 64 -3.82 15.11 -8.42
CA ASN A 64 -5.14 15.33 -7.83
C ASN A 64 -6.24 15.22 -8.88
N ARG A 65 -7.15 14.27 -8.69
CA ARG A 65 -8.34 14.06 -9.53
C ARG A 65 -9.64 14.52 -8.84
N GLY A 66 -9.54 15.20 -7.69
CA GLY A 66 -10.67 15.77 -6.96
C GLY A 66 -10.93 17.23 -7.32
N GLY A 67 -12.19 17.65 -7.22
CA GLY A 67 -12.64 19.05 -7.34
C GLY A 67 -13.10 19.62 -5.99
N ASP A 68 -13.40 20.92 -5.95
CA ASP A 68 -13.99 21.64 -4.81
C ASP A 68 -13.27 21.43 -3.47
N GLY A 69 -11.93 21.53 -3.50
CA GLY A 69 -11.08 21.38 -2.30
C GLY A 69 -10.93 19.94 -1.79
N LYS A 70 -11.51 18.95 -2.48
CA LYS A 70 -11.27 17.53 -2.19
C LYS A 70 -10.04 17.04 -2.93
N HIS A 71 -9.18 16.34 -2.20
CA HIS A 71 -7.98 15.71 -2.72
C HIS A 71 -8.22 14.21 -2.89
N MET A 72 -8.33 13.77 -4.14
CA MET A 72 -8.63 12.38 -4.51
C MET A 72 -7.57 11.87 -5.46
N TYR A 73 -7.08 10.66 -5.22
CA TYR A 73 -5.94 10.10 -5.95
C TYR A 73 -6.22 8.70 -6.44
N ASP A 74 -5.62 8.34 -7.57
CA ASP A 74 -5.53 6.96 -8.02
C ASP A 74 -4.41 6.25 -7.23
N PRO A 75 -4.73 5.25 -6.39
CA PRO A 75 -3.74 4.59 -5.54
C PRO A 75 -2.57 4.01 -6.33
N LYS A 76 -2.84 3.45 -7.52
CA LYS A 76 -1.83 2.77 -8.34
C LYS A 76 -0.79 3.74 -8.89
N GLU A 77 -1.19 4.99 -9.11
CA GLU A 77 -0.32 6.04 -9.61
C GLU A 77 0.49 6.69 -8.49
N VAL A 78 -0.13 6.93 -7.33
CA VAL A 78 0.50 7.74 -6.26
C VAL A 78 1.27 6.94 -5.22
N MET A 79 0.95 5.66 -5.00
CA MET A 79 1.66 4.82 -4.02
C MET A 79 3.16 4.69 -4.32
N PRO A 80 3.60 4.39 -5.56
CA PRO A 80 5.04 4.30 -5.86
C PRO A 80 5.80 5.63 -5.59
N VAL A 81 5.13 6.76 -5.78
CA VAL A 81 5.72 8.09 -5.48
C VAL A 81 5.93 8.26 -3.98
N LEU A 82 4.92 7.91 -3.17
CA LEU A 82 4.99 8.01 -1.72
C LEU A 82 5.95 6.98 -1.09
N GLU A 83 6.06 5.78 -1.65
CA GLU A 83 7.04 4.76 -1.24
C GLU A 83 8.46 5.28 -1.39
N ASN A 84 8.79 5.84 -2.56
CA ASN A 84 10.09 6.44 -2.82
C ASN A 84 10.39 7.61 -1.88
N LEU A 85 9.40 8.49 -1.66
CA LEU A 85 9.54 9.61 -0.73
C LEU A 85 9.81 9.11 0.70
N ASN A 86 9.04 8.12 1.16
CA ASN A 86 9.17 7.56 2.50
C ASN A 86 10.56 6.93 2.71
N ALA A 87 11.05 6.15 1.74
CA ALA A 87 12.38 5.56 1.76
C ALA A 87 13.48 6.63 1.88
N GLN A 88 13.37 7.74 1.15
CA GLN A 88 14.32 8.85 1.24
C GLN A 88 14.30 9.54 2.61
N THR A 89 13.12 9.74 3.20
CA THR A 89 13.01 10.30 4.57
C THR A 89 13.70 9.39 5.59
N ILE A 90 13.46 8.08 5.54
CA ILE A 90 14.09 7.10 6.44
C ILE A 90 15.62 7.15 6.30
N ALA A 91 16.15 7.14 5.06
CA ALA A 91 17.58 7.21 4.79
C ALA A 91 18.23 8.53 5.28
N ARG A 92 17.50 9.65 5.22
CA ARG A 92 17.98 10.93 5.79
C ARG A 92 18.01 10.91 7.31
N HIS A 93 17.00 10.32 7.95
CA HIS A 93 16.94 10.22 9.41
C HIS A 93 18.00 9.27 9.98
N SER A 94 18.36 8.19 9.29
CA SER A 94 19.45 7.31 9.72
C SER A 94 20.81 8.01 9.67
N ARG A 95 21.08 8.81 8.63
CA ARG A 95 22.32 9.59 8.50
C ARG A 95 22.52 10.67 9.56
N ARG A 96 21.44 11.16 10.19
CA ARG A 96 21.50 12.18 11.25
C ARG A 96 21.80 11.61 12.64
N LYS A 97 21.77 10.28 12.80
CA LYS A 97 22.03 9.60 14.08
C LYS A 97 23.48 9.12 14.24
N ASN A 98 24.32 9.35 13.23
CA ASN A 98 25.76 9.16 13.27
C ASN A 98 26.46 10.51 13.38
#